data_AF-A0A349JLU7-F1
#
_entry.id   AF-A0A349JLU7-F1
#
_cell.length_a   1.000
_cell.length_b   1.000
_cell.length_c   1.000
_cell.angle_alpha   90.00
_cell.angle_beta   90.00
_cell.angle_gamma   90.00
#
_symmetry.space_group_name_H-M   'P 1'
#
loop_
_entity.id
_entity.type
_entity.pdbx_description
1 polymer ?
#
loop_
_entity_poly.entity_id
_entity_poly.type
_entity_poly.pdbx_seq_one_letter_code
_entity_poly.pdbx_strand_id
1 'polypeptide(L)'
;MDSQSWEQIKLKYRLGQFLLGKVEYHAPFGVFVNIGEKDVKGLIKIPDFLDNGEMSEEMYPEIGSAIGAIVVGYNEGSREVYLSAKPSVLHEILVPLRSRPVLV
;
A
#
# COMPACT_ATOMS: atom_id res chain seq x y z
N MET A 1 20.73 18.70 3.51
CA MET A 1 21.25 17.35 3.81
C MET A 1 20.10 16.64 4.47
N ASP A 2 19.16 16.19 3.65
CA ASP A 2 17.87 15.71 4.13
C ASP A 2 17.93 14.19 4.16
N SER A 3 18.85 13.70 4.99
CA SER A 3 19.00 12.28 5.29
C SER A 3 17.87 11.88 6.23
N GLN A 4 16.65 11.75 5.70
CA GLN A 4 15.62 11.01 6.45
C GLN A 4 16.14 9.58 6.62
N SER A 5 16.61 9.29 7.83
CA SER A 5 17.03 7.94 8.21
C SER A 5 15.86 7.00 8.04
N TRP A 6 16.11 5.80 7.54
CA TRP A 6 15.10 4.78 7.32
C TRP A 6 14.27 4.48 8.59
N GLU A 7 14.89 4.62 9.76
CA GLU A 7 14.23 4.51 11.05
C GLU A 7 13.10 5.53 11.25
N GLN A 8 13.26 6.77 10.76
CA GLN A 8 12.21 7.79 10.83
C GLN A 8 11.02 7.43 9.94
N ILE A 9 11.29 6.83 8.77
CA ILE A 9 10.25 6.34 7.86
C ILE A 9 9.44 5.23 8.54
N LYS A 10 10.09 4.26 9.18
CA LYS A 10 9.40 3.20 9.93
C LYS A 10 8.58 3.74 11.12
N LEU A 11 9.05 4.80 11.76
CA LEU A 11 8.32 5.46 12.86
C LEU A 11 7.07 6.19 12.36
N LYS A 12 7.16 6.82 11.18
CA LYS A 12 6.09 7.60 10.55
C LYS A 12 5.04 6.73 9.87
N TYR A 13 5.47 5.70 9.15
CA TYR A 13 4.64 4.72 8.46
C TYR A 13 4.79 3.40 9.19
N ARG A 14 3.89 3.07 10.13
CA ARG A 14 3.96 1.82 10.91
C ARG A 14 3.20 0.69 10.22
N LEU A 15 3.63 -0.55 10.43
CA LEU A 15 2.90 -1.73 9.95
C LEU A 15 1.45 -1.70 10.46
N GLY A 16 0.50 -1.97 9.57
CA GLY A 16 -0.94 -1.92 9.83
C GLY A 16 -1.54 -0.51 9.81
N GLN A 17 -0.75 0.53 9.60
CA GLN A 17 -1.25 1.90 9.48
C GLN A 17 -1.92 2.10 8.11
N PHE A 18 -3.13 2.66 8.14
CA PHE A 18 -3.79 3.17 6.93
C PHE A 18 -3.19 4.52 6.52
N LEU A 19 -2.94 4.68 5.22
CA LEU A 19 -2.51 5.93 4.61
C LEU A 19 -3.24 6.20 3.30
N LEU A 20 -3.29 7.48 2.94
CA LEU A 20 -3.74 7.95 1.64
C LEU A 20 -2.51 8.38 0.85
N GLY A 21 -2.37 7.85 -0.35
CA GLY A 21 -1.32 8.24 -1.28
C GLY A 21 -1.88 8.56 -2.66
N LYS A 22 -1.04 9.13 -3.53
CA LYS A 22 -1.41 9.51 -4.89
C LYS A 22 -0.73 8.58 -5.89
N VAL A 23 -1.49 8.01 -6.82
CA VAL A 23 -0.92 7.13 -7.86
C VAL A 23 0.05 7.94 -8.72
N GLU A 24 1.30 7.47 -8.82
CA GLU A 24 2.36 8.15 -9.55
C GLU A 24 2.60 7.48 -10.91
N TYR A 25 2.69 6.15 -10.93
CA TYR A 25 2.82 5.38 -12.17
C TYR A 25 2.47 3.91 -11.97
N HIS A 26 2.27 3.22 -13.08
CA HIS A 26 1.95 1.80 -13.15
C HIS A 26 3.15 0.97 -13.58
N ALA A 27 3.30 -0.21 -12.99
CA ALA A 27 4.27 -1.20 -13.36
C ALA A 27 3.58 -2.56 -13.60
N PRO A 28 4.17 -3.46 -14.40
CA PRO A 28 3.60 -4.78 -14.67
C PRO A 28 3.55 -5.68 -13.44
N PHE A 29 4.16 -5.29 -12.32
CA PHE A 29 4.15 -6.02 -11.04
C PHE A 29 3.42 -5.28 -9.92
N GLY A 30 2.92 -4.07 -10.17
CA GLY A 30 2.25 -3.27 -9.14
C GLY A 30 2.07 -1.80 -9.51
N VAL A 31 1.54 -1.03 -8.58
CA VAL A 31 1.28 0.40 -8.74
C VAL A 31 2.10 1.16 -7.72
N PHE A 32 2.77 2.20 -8.20
CA PHE A 32 3.55 3.09 -7.35
C PHE A 32 2.71 4.28 -6.91
N VAL A 33 2.75 4.51 -5.61
CA VAL A 33 1.94 5.50 -4.92
C VAL A 33 2.88 6.44 -4.18
N ASN A 34 2.72 7.73 -4.43
CA ASN A 34 3.38 8.77 -3.69
C ASN A 34 2.73 8.92 -2.30
N ILE A 35 3.52 8.71 -1.25
CA ILE A 35 3.06 8.75 0.15
C ILE A 35 3.43 10.06 0.86
N GLY A 36 3.87 11.08 0.12
CA GLY A 36 4.25 12.40 0.64
C GLY A 36 5.74 12.57 0.96
N GLU A 37 6.57 11.55 0.71
CA GLU A 37 8.02 11.61 0.90
C GLU A 37 8.75 11.73 -0.44
N LYS A 38 9.86 12.46 -0.49
CA LYS A 38 10.65 12.65 -1.73
C LYS A 38 11.42 11.42 -2.17
N ASP A 39 11.96 10.67 -1.21
CA ASP A 39 12.89 9.56 -1.43
C ASP A 39 12.28 8.18 -1.15
N VAL A 40 11.01 8.15 -0.76
CA VAL A 40 10.31 6.92 -0.37
C VAL A 40 9.04 6.79 -1.17
N LYS A 41 8.88 5.64 -1.82
CA LYS A 41 7.70 5.35 -2.64
C LYS A 41 6.88 4.25 -1.98
N GLY A 42 5.56 4.37 -2.07
CA GLY A 42 4.64 3.29 -1.77
C GLY A 42 4.53 2.36 -2.98
N LEU A 43 4.60 1.05 -2.77
CA LEU A 43 4.37 0.04 -3.79
C LEU A 43 3.20 -0.84 -3.35
N ILE A 44 2.14 -0.86 -4.15
CA ILE A 44 1.07 -1.85 -4.02
C ILE A 44 1.30 -2.91 -5.09
N LYS A 45 1.53 -4.16 -4.68
CA LYS A 45 1.69 -5.27 -5.63
C LYS A 45 0.33 -5.67 -6.18
N ILE A 46 0.30 -6.22 -7.40
CA ILE A 46 -0.93 -6.78 -8.00
C ILE A 46 -1.71 -7.72 -7.04
N PRO A 47 -1.09 -8.74 -6.40
CA PRO A 47 -1.80 -9.60 -5.46
C PRO A 47 -2.28 -8.90 -4.18
N ASP A 48 -1.86 -7.66 -3.94
CA ASP A 48 -2.26 -6.80 -2.83
C ASP A 48 -3.41 -5.84 -3.19
N PHE A 49 -3.90 -5.88 -4.43
CA PHE A 49 -5.10 -5.17 -4.87
C PHE A 49 -6.37 -6.00 -4.78
N LEU A 50 -6.30 -7.30 -5.10
CA LEU A 50 -7.45 -8.19 -5.17
C LEU A 50 -7.25 -9.40 -4.25
N ASP A 51 -8.30 -9.80 -3.55
CA ASP A 51 -8.29 -11.02 -2.73
C ASP A 51 -8.26 -12.28 -3.61
N ASN A 52 -8.94 -12.25 -4.78
CA ASN A 52 -8.99 -13.32 -5.78
C ASN A 52 -9.08 -12.73 -7.20
N GLY A 53 -8.41 -13.35 -8.18
CA GLY A 53 -8.49 -12.98 -9.61
C GLY A 53 -7.19 -12.40 -10.18
N GLU A 54 -7.16 -12.21 -11.50
CA GLU A 54 -6.07 -11.54 -12.21
C GLU A 54 -6.39 -10.05 -12.35
N MET A 55 -5.42 -9.18 -12.06
CA MET A 55 -5.57 -7.74 -12.27
C MET A 55 -4.99 -7.36 -13.63
N SER A 56 -5.83 -6.89 -14.55
CA SER A 56 -5.41 -6.30 -15.81
C SER A 56 -5.05 -4.82 -15.63
N GLU A 57 -4.16 -4.30 -16.48
CA GLU A 57 -3.71 -2.89 -16.44
C GLU A 57 -4.86 -1.89 -16.54
N GLU A 58 -5.95 -2.26 -17.21
CA GLU A 58 -7.20 -1.50 -17.34
C GLU A 58 -7.98 -1.33 -16.02
N MET A 59 -7.74 -2.20 -15.03
CA MET A 59 -8.33 -2.10 -13.69
C MET A 59 -7.48 -1.25 -12.73
N TYR A 60 -6.34 -0.74 -13.18
CA TYR A 60 -5.49 0.07 -12.33
C TYR A 60 -6.12 1.42 -12.02
N PRO A 61 -5.94 1.94 -10.79
CA PRO A 61 -6.43 3.26 -10.44
C PRO A 61 -5.79 4.32 -11.34
N GLU A 62 -6.54 5.38 -11.69
CA GLU A 62 -6.01 6.42 -12.56
C GLU A 62 -4.76 7.09 -11.97
N ILE A 63 -3.78 7.38 -12.83
CA ILE A 63 -2.58 8.12 -12.43
C ILE A 63 -3.01 9.51 -11.94
N GLY A 64 -2.56 9.85 -10.74
CA GLY A 64 -2.92 11.09 -10.06
C GLY A 64 -4.14 10.99 -9.15
N SER A 65 -4.87 9.87 -9.14
CA SER A 65 -5.94 9.64 -8.18
C SER A 65 -5.41 9.31 -6.79
N ALA A 66 -6.20 9.67 -5.78
CA ALA A 66 -5.91 9.30 -4.40
C ALA A 66 -6.34 7.84 -4.15
N ILE A 67 -5.47 7.06 -3.53
CA ILE A 67 -5.71 5.67 -3.15
C ILE A 67 -5.40 5.47 -1.67
N GLY A 68 -6.32 4.80 -0.98
CA GLY A 68 -6.13 4.36 0.41
C GLY A 68 -5.47 2.99 0.44
N ALA A 69 -4.41 2.83 1.23
CA ALA A 69 -3.72 1.57 1.39
C ALA A 69 -3.13 1.44 2.80
N ILE A 70 -2.77 0.21 3.17
CA ILE A 70 -2.23 -0.12 4.48
C ILE A 70 -0.78 -0.51 4.35
N VAL A 71 0.06 -0.05 5.26
CA VAL A 71 1.47 -0.44 5.32
C VAL A 71 1.59 -1.89 5.76
N VAL A 72 2.11 -2.75 4.89
CA VAL A 72 2.30 -4.18 5.16
C VAL A 72 3.77 -4.58 5.28
N GLY A 73 4.69 -3.71 4.86
CA GLY A 73 6.11 -4.00 4.91
C GLY A 73 6.97 -2.85 4.40
N TYR A 74 8.28 -3.08 4.37
CA TYR A 74 9.25 -2.13 3.85
C TYR A 74 10.41 -2.85 3.17
N ASN A 75 11.05 -2.18 2.22
CA ASN A 75 12.27 -2.60 1.56
C ASN A 75 13.32 -1.49 1.68
N GLU A 76 14.33 -1.70 2.54
CA GLU A 76 15.35 -0.69 2.84
C GLU A 76 16.30 -0.49 1.64
N GLY A 77 16.56 -1.54 0.87
CA GLY A 77 17.47 -1.49 -0.27
C GLY A 77 16.95 -0.59 -1.39
N SER A 78 15.65 -0.67 -1.67
CA SER A 78 14.99 0.14 -2.71
C SER A 78 14.28 1.39 -2.17
N ARG A 79 14.28 1.60 -0.84
CA ARG A 79 13.52 2.65 -0.14
C ARG A 79 12.02 2.64 -0.46
N GLU A 80 11.42 1.44 -0.47
CA GLU A 80 10.01 1.25 -0.79
C GLU A 80 9.21 0.87 0.46
N VAL A 81 8.01 1.43 0.61
CA VAL A 81 7.02 0.99 1.59
C VAL A 81 6.03 0.08 0.86
N TYR A 82 5.89 -1.16 1.31
CA TYR A 82 4.91 -2.07 0.75
C TYR A 82 3.54 -1.76 1.32
N LEU A 83 2.59 -1.60 0.41
CA LEU A 83 1.24 -1.19 0.67
C LEU A 83 0.27 -2.26 0.18
N SER A 84 -0.84 -2.43 0.90
CA SER A 84 -1.93 -3.32 0.52
C SER A 84 -3.23 -2.55 0.43
N ALA A 85 -3.91 -2.66 -0.70
CA ALA A 85 -5.20 -2.04 -0.98
C ALA A 85 -6.35 -3.06 -0.90
N LYS A 86 -6.10 -4.25 -0.35
CA LYS A 86 -7.09 -5.32 -0.24
C LYS A 86 -8.34 -4.86 0.51
N PRO A 87 -9.53 -4.99 -0.10
CA PRO A 87 -10.79 -4.69 0.54
C PRO A 87 -10.98 -5.47 1.83
N SER A 88 -10.57 -6.75 1.88
CA SER A 88 -10.68 -7.57 3.10
C SER A 88 -9.82 -7.02 4.23
N VAL A 89 -8.57 -6.63 3.95
CA VAL A 89 -7.68 -6.03 4.95
C VAL A 89 -8.22 -4.67 5.39
N LEU A 90 -8.67 -3.83 4.45
CA LEU A 90 -9.30 -2.55 4.76
C LEU A 90 -10.58 -2.75 5.59
N HIS A 91 -11.39 -3.76 5.28
CA HIS A 91 -12.61 -4.09 6.02
C HIS A 91 -12.28 -4.56 7.44
N GLU A 92 -11.27 -5.41 7.64
CA GLU A 92 -10.85 -5.85 8.98
C GLU A 92 -10.35 -4.70 9.86
N ILE A 93 -9.71 -3.68 9.26
CA ILE A 93 -9.20 -2.51 9.99
C ILE A 93 -10.31 -1.49 10.26
N LEU A 94 -11.15 -1.20 9.25
CA LEU A 94 -12.23 -0.20 9.35
C LEU A 94 -13.44 -0.73 10.13
N VAL A 95 -13.63 -2.05 10.14
CA VAL A 95 -14.69 -2.74 10.87
C VAL A 95 -14.04 -3.81 11.75
N PRO A 96 -13.65 -3.47 13.00
CA PRO A 96 -13.09 -4.47 13.92
C PRO A 96 -14.17 -5.49 14.26
N LEU A 97 -14.21 -6.60 13.51
CA LEU A 97 -15.12 -7.70 13.77
C LEU A 97 -14.68 -8.43 15.03
N ARG A 98 -15.63 -8.66 15.95
CA ARG A 98 -15.39 -9.43 17.18
C ARG A 98 -15.06 -10.91 16.89
N SER A 99 -15.31 -11.38 15.66
CA SER A 99 -15.07 -12.77 15.24
C SER A 99 -14.87 -12.83 13.72
N ARG A 100 -13.78 -13.46 13.27
CA ARG A 100 -13.54 -13.73 11.84
C ARG A 100 -14.53 -14.79 11.35
N PRO A 101 -15.27 -14.58 10.25
CA PRO A 101 -16.00 -15.67 9.62
C PRO A 101 -14.98 -16.67 9.09
N VAL A 102 -15.09 -17.92 9.53
CA VAL A 102 -14.37 -19.03 8.90
C VAL A 102 -14.97 -19.19 7.50
N LEU A 103 -14.19 -18.86 6.47
CA LEU A 103 -14.56 -19.22 5.10
C LEU A 103 -14.55 -20.75 5.03
N VAL A 104 -15.75 -21.32 4.89
CA VAL A 104 -16.03 -22.74 4.69
C VAL A 104 -15.88 -23.10 3.22
#